data_AF-A0A931MDI0-F1
#
_entry.id   AF-A0A931MDI0-F1
#
_cell.length_a   1.000
_cell.length_b   1.000
_cell.length_c   1.000
_cell.angle_alpha   90.00
_cell.angle_beta   90.00
_cell.angle_gamma   90.00
#
_symmetry.space_group_name_H-M   'P 1'
#
loop_
_entity.id
_entity.type
_entity.pdbx_description
1 polymer ?
#
loop_
_entity_poly.entity_id
_entity_poly.type
_entity_poly.pdbx_seq_one_letter_code
_entity_poly.pdbx_strand_id
1 'polypeptide(L)'
;MNEDSIRFKEVLLTYHVLNDSRQILLIFLKNKYSLKGIAYQKAVVLSDINKEEKTEEAKKLLENAETELIDQTIVSLVSEFENIIFNHPKSLLREESGGRPRGIEKAILHFESAVPEKIFEHTSRLCEYRNWVAHGKRWEKPNFPQPNPPTAYQVLCDFLTKAEFGSFN
;
A
#
# COMPACT_ATOMS: atom_id res chain seq x y z
N MET A 1 -15.77 19.41 -4.55
CA MET A 1 -15.08 18.11 -4.72
C MET A 1 -13.63 18.42 -5.06
N ASN A 2 -12.70 18.01 -4.19
CA ASN A 2 -11.26 18.27 -4.35
C ASN A 2 -10.66 17.29 -5.39
N GLU A 3 -9.68 17.71 -6.18
CA GLU A 3 -9.02 16.87 -7.21
C GLU A 3 -8.43 15.58 -6.61
N ASP A 4 -8.00 15.63 -5.35
CA ASP A 4 -7.51 14.48 -4.60
C ASP A 4 -8.60 13.40 -4.38
N SER A 5 -9.86 13.82 -4.22
CA SER A 5 -11.01 12.91 -4.07
C SER A 5 -11.38 12.21 -5.38
N ILE A 6 -11.04 12.83 -6.53
CA ILE A 6 -11.28 12.26 -7.87
C ILE A 6 -10.22 11.19 -8.16
N ARG A 7 -8.93 11.49 -7.95
CA ARG A 7 -7.85 10.50 -8.10
C ARG A 7 -8.04 9.29 -7.19
N PHE A 8 -8.53 9.51 -5.98
CA PHE A 8 -8.76 8.43 -5.02
C PHE A 8 -9.92 7.50 -5.43
N LYS A 9 -10.99 8.05 -6.03
CA LYS A 9 -12.10 7.27 -6.58
C LYS A 9 -11.71 6.49 -7.83
N GLU A 10 -10.78 7.00 -8.64
CA GLU A 10 -10.24 6.26 -9.79
C GLU A 10 -9.43 5.03 -9.36
N VAL A 11 -8.68 5.11 -8.26
CA VAL A 11 -7.98 3.95 -7.67
C VAL A 11 -8.99 2.89 -7.20
N LEU A 12 -10.10 3.30 -6.56
CA LEU A 12 -11.16 2.40 -6.09
C LEU A 12 -11.96 1.75 -7.22
N LEU A 13 -12.29 2.49 -8.29
CA LEU A 13 -12.91 1.95 -9.49
C LEU A 13 -11.99 0.97 -10.21
N THR A 14 -10.69 1.23 -10.19
CA THR A 14 -9.70 0.27 -10.67
C THR A 14 -9.77 -0.99 -9.82
N TYR A 15 -9.83 -0.89 -8.48
CA TYR A 15 -9.85 -2.05 -7.58
C TYR A 15 -11.12 -2.92 -7.68
N HIS A 16 -12.30 -2.31 -7.81
CA HIS A 16 -13.58 -3.03 -7.82
C HIS A 16 -13.85 -3.84 -9.11
N VAL A 17 -13.16 -3.49 -10.21
CA VAL A 17 -13.25 -4.17 -11.51
C VAL A 17 -12.28 -5.36 -11.63
N LEU A 18 -11.35 -5.54 -10.67
CA LEU A 18 -10.25 -6.53 -10.75
C LEU A 18 -10.61 -7.95 -10.30
N ASN A 19 -11.88 -8.24 -10.01
CA ASN A 19 -12.28 -9.57 -9.54
C ASN A 19 -12.43 -10.63 -10.65
N ASP A 20 -11.96 -10.31 -11.86
CA ASP A 20 -11.95 -11.22 -13.00
C ASP A 20 -10.55 -11.20 -13.64
N SER A 21 -9.81 -12.30 -13.47
CA SER A 21 -8.36 -12.42 -13.72
C SER A 21 -7.93 -12.06 -15.15
N ARG A 22 -8.89 -12.00 -16.09
CA ARG A 22 -8.69 -11.60 -17.49
C ARG A 22 -8.59 -10.08 -17.69
N GLN A 23 -9.16 -9.27 -16.81
CA GLN A 23 -9.12 -7.80 -16.93
C GLN A 23 -7.83 -7.20 -16.35
N ILE A 24 -7.23 -7.86 -15.34
CA ILE A 24 -5.93 -7.48 -14.76
C ILE A 24 -4.86 -7.45 -15.86
N LEU A 25 -4.80 -8.50 -16.69
CA LEU A 25 -3.84 -8.61 -17.79
C LEU A 25 -4.05 -7.52 -18.88
N LEU A 26 -5.30 -7.17 -19.18
CA LEU A 26 -5.66 -6.18 -20.20
C LEU A 26 -5.42 -4.73 -19.77
N ILE A 27 -5.58 -4.42 -18.48
CA ILE A 27 -5.29 -3.08 -17.92
C ILE A 27 -3.78 -2.88 -17.74
N PHE A 28 -3.05 -3.93 -17.34
CA PHE A 28 -1.57 -3.90 -17.28
C PHE A 28 -0.95 -3.65 -18.67
N LEU A 29 -1.59 -4.15 -19.74
CA LEU A 29 -1.20 -3.89 -21.13
C LEU A 29 -1.61 -2.49 -21.63
N LYS A 30 -2.66 -1.89 -21.07
CA LYS A 30 -3.17 -0.57 -21.46
C LYS A 30 -2.42 0.60 -20.80
N ASN A 31 -1.85 0.42 -19.60
CA ASN A 31 -1.02 1.45 -18.95
C ASN A 31 0.41 1.48 -19.54
N LYS A 32 0.53 1.98 -20.78
CA LYS A 32 1.76 2.66 -21.26
C LYS A 32 1.96 3.83 -20.29
N TYR A 33 2.99 3.94 -19.46
CA TYR A 33 4.42 3.90 -19.74
C TYR A 33 5.16 3.49 -18.44
N SER A 34 5.98 2.43 -18.49
CA SER A 34 7.20 2.18 -17.66
C SER A 34 7.43 0.69 -17.34
N LEU A 35 6.39 -0.16 -17.32
CA LEU A 35 6.55 -1.60 -17.02
C LEU A 35 6.75 -2.51 -18.24
N LYS A 36 6.72 -1.94 -19.46
CA LYS A 36 6.91 -2.67 -20.72
C LYS A 36 8.28 -3.33 -20.88
N GLY A 37 9.30 -2.91 -20.12
CA GLY A 37 10.64 -3.50 -20.20
C GLY A 37 10.77 -4.84 -19.47
N ILE A 38 10.16 -4.96 -18.29
CA ILE A 38 10.52 -6.02 -17.33
C ILE A 38 9.64 -7.26 -17.51
N ALA A 39 8.32 -7.09 -17.72
CA ALA A 39 7.40 -8.23 -17.85
C ALA A 39 7.45 -8.89 -19.25
N TYR A 40 7.68 -8.10 -20.32
CA TYR A 40 7.68 -8.61 -21.69
C TYR A 40 8.96 -9.36 -22.07
N GLN A 41 10.12 -8.99 -21.54
CA GLN A 41 11.37 -9.71 -21.83
C GLN A 41 11.43 -11.08 -21.16
N LYS A 42 10.79 -11.26 -20.00
CA LYS A 42 10.83 -12.53 -19.25
C LYS A 42 9.84 -13.58 -19.78
N ALA A 43 8.75 -13.14 -20.41
CA ALA A 43 7.71 -14.04 -20.95
C ALA A 43 8.06 -14.64 -22.34
N VAL A 44 9.00 -14.06 -23.08
CA VAL A 44 9.31 -14.44 -24.48
C VAL A 44 10.33 -15.59 -24.58
N VAL A 45 10.95 -16.02 -23.48
CA VAL A 45 12.08 -17.00 -23.50
C VAL A 45 11.65 -18.46 -23.27
N LEU A 46 10.36 -18.81 -23.43
CA LEU A 46 9.85 -20.14 -23.10
C LEU A 46 9.25 -20.91 -24.30
N SER A 47 9.99 -21.03 -25.40
CA SER A 47 9.86 -22.13 -26.38
C SER A 47 11.10 -23.01 -26.24
N ASP A 48 11.13 -24.05 -25.39
CA ASP A 48 11.03 -25.45 -25.88
C ASP A 48 11.13 -26.51 -24.75
N ILE A 49 10.40 -26.34 -23.63
CA ILE A 49 10.36 -27.29 -22.48
C ILE A 49 8.90 -27.57 -22.06
N ASN A 50 8.69 -28.72 -21.41
CA ASN A 50 7.45 -29.38 -21.02
C ASN A 50 6.33 -28.45 -20.50
N LYS A 51 5.10 -28.63 -21.01
CA LYS A 51 3.96 -27.71 -20.84
C LYS A 51 3.50 -27.57 -19.38
N GLU A 52 3.63 -28.63 -18.58
CA GLU A 52 3.25 -28.66 -17.17
C GLU A 52 4.22 -27.86 -16.28
N GLU A 53 5.52 -28.02 -16.48
CA GLU A 53 6.56 -27.30 -15.75
C GLU A 53 6.46 -25.79 -15.97
N LYS A 54 6.20 -25.37 -17.22
CA LYS A 54 5.95 -23.96 -17.58
C LYS A 54 4.66 -23.41 -16.98
N THR A 55 3.65 -24.25 -16.77
CA THR A 55 2.39 -23.83 -16.16
C THR A 55 2.58 -23.57 -14.66
N GLU A 56 3.37 -24.40 -13.98
CA GLU A 56 3.67 -24.23 -12.56
C GLU A 56 4.58 -23.02 -12.31
N GLU A 57 5.57 -22.80 -13.18
CA GLU A 57 6.38 -21.58 -13.13
C GLU A 57 5.54 -20.32 -13.36
N ALA A 58 4.62 -20.35 -14.33
CA ALA A 58 3.72 -19.23 -14.59
C ALA A 58 2.81 -18.92 -13.39
N LYS A 59 2.28 -19.93 -12.71
CA LYS A 59 1.48 -19.73 -11.48
C LYS A 59 2.29 -19.05 -10.38
N LYS A 60 3.51 -19.54 -10.10
CA LYS A 60 4.40 -18.93 -9.10
C LYS A 60 4.72 -17.48 -9.45
N LEU A 61 4.92 -17.17 -10.73
CA LEU A 61 5.14 -15.78 -11.17
C LEU A 61 3.91 -14.90 -10.92
N LEU A 62 2.70 -15.41 -11.16
CA LEU A 62 1.46 -14.68 -10.88
C LEU A 62 1.24 -14.46 -9.38
N GLU A 63 1.46 -15.48 -8.54
CA GLU A 63 1.36 -15.37 -7.07
C GLU A 63 2.36 -14.36 -6.51
N ASN A 64 3.59 -14.35 -7.04
CA ASN A 64 4.61 -13.36 -6.67
C ASN A 64 4.19 -11.94 -7.09
N ALA A 65 3.66 -11.78 -8.31
CA ALA A 65 3.20 -10.49 -8.80
C ALA A 65 2.01 -9.95 -7.98
N GLU A 66 1.08 -10.82 -7.59
CA GLU A 66 -0.03 -10.47 -6.69
C GLU A 66 0.48 -10.01 -5.32
N THR A 67 1.42 -10.76 -4.74
CA THR A 67 2.05 -10.40 -3.46
C THR A 67 2.75 -9.04 -3.55
N GLU A 68 3.51 -8.80 -4.62
CA GLU A 68 4.20 -7.53 -4.86
C GLU A 68 3.21 -6.38 -5.05
N LEU A 69 2.10 -6.61 -5.74
CA LEU A 69 1.04 -5.61 -5.90
C LEU A 69 0.42 -5.22 -4.56
N ILE A 70 0.11 -6.21 -3.70
CA ILE A 70 -0.39 -5.97 -2.35
C ILE A 70 0.61 -5.12 -1.56
N ASP A 71 1.88 -5.52 -1.57
CA ASP A 71 2.95 -4.83 -0.87
C ASP A 71 3.08 -3.37 -1.29
N GLN A 72 3.14 -3.12 -2.59
CA GLN A 72 3.22 -1.76 -3.14
C GLN A 72 1.98 -0.94 -2.78
N THR A 73 0.79 -1.55 -2.80
CA THR A 73 -0.46 -0.88 -2.42
C THR A 73 -0.43 -0.43 -0.96
N ILE A 74 0.02 -1.30 -0.04
CA ILE A 74 0.16 -0.94 1.37
C ILE A 74 1.19 0.18 1.56
N VAL A 75 2.34 0.09 0.89
CA VAL A 75 3.37 1.13 0.93
C VAL A 75 2.80 2.48 0.47
N SER A 76 2.06 2.50 -0.63
CA SER A 76 1.42 3.73 -1.15
C SER A 76 0.40 4.29 -0.15
N LEU A 77 -0.51 3.45 0.36
CA LEU A 77 -1.54 3.88 1.33
C LEU A 77 -0.92 4.50 2.58
N VAL A 78 0.07 3.85 3.17
CA VAL A 78 0.75 4.36 4.37
C VAL A 78 1.55 5.63 4.06
N SER A 79 2.12 5.76 2.86
CA SER A 79 2.86 6.98 2.46
C SER A 79 1.92 8.17 2.27
N GLU A 80 0.72 7.96 1.71
CA GLU A 80 -0.29 9.02 1.64
C GLU A 80 -0.81 9.41 3.02
N PHE A 81 -1.08 8.43 3.88
CA PHE A 81 -1.41 8.67 5.28
C PHE A 81 -0.32 9.47 6.01
N GLU A 82 0.95 9.11 5.80
CA GLU A 82 2.11 9.82 6.33
C GLU A 82 2.16 11.27 5.85
N ASN A 83 1.91 11.52 4.55
CA ASN A 83 1.81 12.85 4.00
C ASN A 83 0.67 13.66 4.63
N ILE A 84 -0.50 13.06 4.85
CA ILE A 84 -1.63 13.72 5.51
C ILE A 84 -1.24 14.11 6.93
N ILE A 85 -0.64 13.20 7.70
CA ILE A 85 -0.20 13.46 9.08
C ILE A 85 0.84 14.59 9.13
N PHE A 86 1.85 14.57 8.27
CA PHE A 86 2.92 15.57 8.32
C PHE A 86 2.51 16.95 7.82
N ASN A 87 1.53 17.04 6.92
CA ASN A 87 1.10 18.32 6.36
C ASN A 87 -0.08 18.95 7.11
N HIS A 88 -0.68 18.25 8.08
CA HIS A 88 -1.85 18.77 8.78
C HIS A 88 -1.48 19.82 9.84
N PRO A 89 -2.25 20.92 9.99
CA PRO A 89 -1.96 21.97 10.97
C PRO A 89 -1.95 21.52 12.43
N LYS A 90 -2.74 20.50 12.81
CA LYS A 90 -2.74 19.93 14.17
C LYS A 90 -1.53 19.04 14.46
N SER A 91 -0.72 18.76 13.43
CA SER A 91 0.49 17.97 13.58
C SER A 91 1.52 18.81 14.35
N LEU A 92 1.63 18.58 15.67
CA LEU A 92 2.60 19.24 16.57
C LEU A 92 4.07 18.97 16.19
N LEU A 93 4.27 18.20 15.12
CA LEU A 93 5.54 17.80 14.50
C LEU A 93 6.33 18.98 13.89
N ARG A 94 5.77 20.19 13.91
CA ARG A 94 6.42 21.40 13.39
C ARG A 94 7.29 22.15 14.40
N GLU A 95 7.16 21.95 15.72
CA GLU A 95 7.70 22.94 16.67
C GLU A 95 8.74 22.43 17.68
N GLU A 96 8.93 21.13 17.86
CA GLU A 96 9.98 20.65 18.77
C GLU A 96 11.31 20.45 18.02
N SER A 97 12.09 21.54 17.95
CA SER A 97 13.54 21.54 17.65
C SER A 97 13.98 21.10 16.25
N GLY A 98 13.62 21.87 15.22
CA GLY A 98 14.43 21.99 13.99
C GLY A 98 14.58 20.74 13.10
N GLY A 99 13.85 19.65 13.37
CA GLY A 99 13.88 18.44 12.56
C GLY A 99 12.50 17.80 12.50
N ARG A 100 12.02 17.49 11.28
CA ARG A 100 10.81 16.67 11.10
C ARG A 100 10.96 15.39 11.94
N PRO A 101 9.88 14.89 12.58
CA PRO A 101 9.91 13.59 13.23
C PRO A 101 10.46 12.55 12.27
N ARG A 102 11.45 11.81 12.73
CA ARG A 102 12.09 10.76 11.94
C ARG A 102 11.15 9.56 11.87
N GLY A 103 10.16 9.62 10.99
CA GLY A 103 9.28 8.53 10.61
C GLY A 103 7.83 8.62 11.12
N ILE A 104 6.92 8.05 10.34
CA ILE A 104 5.48 7.96 10.63
C ILE A 104 5.15 7.32 11.99
N GLU A 105 5.95 6.37 12.46
CA GLU A 105 5.77 5.70 13.77
C GLU A 105 5.80 6.70 14.93
N LYS A 106 6.69 7.70 14.86
CA LYS A 106 6.74 8.76 15.88
C LYS A 106 5.59 9.76 15.71
N ALA A 107 5.21 10.01 14.47
CA ALA A 107 4.14 10.95 14.14
C ALA A 107 2.78 10.48 14.71
N ILE A 108 2.48 9.18 14.63
CA ILE A 108 1.21 8.64 15.13
C ILE A 108 1.11 8.64 16.66
N LEU A 109 2.22 8.53 17.40
CA LEU A 109 2.23 8.53 18.87
C LEU A 109 1.58 9.78 19.48
N HIS A 110 1.64 10.91 18.79
CA HIS A 110 0.97 12.15 19.25
C HIS A 110 -0.57 12.04 19.31
N PHE A 111 -1.14 11.00 18.70
CA PHE A 111 -2.57 10.75 18.65
C PHE A 111 -2.99 9.51 19.46
N GLU A 112 -2.07 8.88 20.20
CA GLU A 112 -2.34 7.64 20.96
C GLU A 112 -3.50 7.81 21.94
N SER A 113 -3.61 8.97 22.60
CA SER A 113 -4.71 9.26 23.53
C SER A 113 -6.04 9.65 22.86
N ALA A 114 -5.99 10.08 21.60
CA ALA A 114 -7.16 10.53 20.84
C ALA A 114 -7.80 9.40 20.01
N VAL A 115 -7.02 8.36 19.69
CA VAL A 115 -7.45 7.25 18.84
C VAL A 115 -7.69 6.00 19.70
N PRO A 116 -8.80 5.26 19.49
CA PRO A 116 -9.02 3.99 20.19
C PRO A 116 -7.84 3.03 20.01
N GLU A 117 -7.42 2.39 21.11
CA GLU A 117 -6.24 1.50 21.19
C GLU A 117 -6.15 0.51 20.01
N LYS A 118 -7.27 -0.14 19.67
CA LYS A 118 -7.32 -1.11 18.56
C LYS A 118 -6.98 -0.50 17.18
N ILE A 119 -7.45 0.73 16.92
CA ILE A 119 -7.15 1.43 15.66
C ILE A 119 -5.69 1.83 15.67
N PHE A 120 -5.19 2.35 16.79
CA PHE A 120 -3.79 2.71 16.96
C PHE A 120 -2.86 1.51 16.72
N GLU A 121 -3.12 0.37 17.35
CA GLU A 121 -2.34 -0.86 17.19
C GLU A 121 -2.32 -1.33 15.72
N HIS A 122 -3.47 -1.34 15.06
CA HIS A 122 -3.55 -1.73 13.65
C HIS A 122 -2.77 -0.76 12.74
N THR A 123 -2.87 0.55 12.97
CA THR A 123 -2.10 1.56 12.22
C THR A 123 -0.60 1.40 12.44
N SER A 124 -0.16 1.13 13.67
CA SER A 124 1.25 0.85 13.98
C SER A 124 1.77 -0.37 13.21
N ARG A 125 1.00 -1.47 13.17
CA ARG A 125 1.34 -2.65 12.37
C ARG A 125 1.45 -2.35 10.87
N LEU A 126 0.59 -1.48 10.33
CA LEU A 126 0.69 -1.04 8.93
C LEU A 126 1.98 -0.24 8.67
N CYS A 127 2.37 0.61 9.62
CA CYS A 127 3.63 1.37 9.53
C CYS A 127 4.84 0.42 9.55
N GLU A 128 4.86 -0.55 10.46
CA GLU A 128 5.90 -1.59 10.54
C GLU A 128 5.98 -2.40 9.23
N TYR A 129 4.81 -2.81 8.70
CA TYR A 129 4.74 -3.55 7.44
C TYR A 129 5.31 -2.74 6.27
N ARG A 130 4.87 -1.48 6.13
CA ARG A 130 5.37 -0.57 5.09
C ARG A 130 6.88 -0.41 5.20
N ASN A 131 7.44 -0.28 6.40
CA ASN A 131 8.88 -0.17 6.60
C ASN A 131 9.60 -1.45 6.18
N TRP A 132 9.09 -2.62 6.56
CA TRP A 132 9.65 -3.90 6.13
C TRP A 132 9.66 -4.04 4.59
N VAL A 133 8.57 -3.70 3.91
CA VAL A 133 8.49 -3.74 2.44
C VAL A 133 9.41 -2.69 1.79
N ALA A 134 9.35 -1.43 2.23
CA ALA A 134 10.11 -0.32 1.64
C ALA A 134 11.63 -0.52 1.73
N HIS A 135 12.09 -1.30 2.72
CA HIS A 135 13.49 -1.67 2.87
C HIS A 135 13.84 -3.03 2.23
N GLY A 136 12.99 -3.53 1.33
CA GLY A 136 13.26 -4.74 0.54
C GLY A 136 13.16 -6.03 1.35
N LYS A 137 12.36 -6.07 2.41
CA LYS A 137 12.13 -7.25 3.25
C LYS A 137 13.42 -7.85 3.84
N ARG A 138 14.42 -6.99 4.08
CA ARG A 138 15.80 -7.39 4.43
C ARG A 138 15.99 -7.92 5.86
N TRP A 139 15.00 -7.74 6.74
CA TRP A 139 15.01 -8.22 8.13
C TRP A 139 13.79 -9.11 8.40
N GLU A 140 13.69 -9.60 9.63
CA GLU A 140 12.61 -10.51 10.06
C GLU A 140 11.23 -9.94 9.72
N LYS A 141 10.39 -10.78 9.12
CA LYS A 141 9.02 -10.39 8.78
C LYS A 141 8.27 -10.06 10.08
N PRO A 142 7.52 -8.94 10.13
CA PRO A 142 6.70 -8.64 11.29
C PRO A 142 5.75 -9.80 11.63
N ASN A 143 5.57 -10.07 12.93
CA ASN A 143 4.81 -11.21 13.43
C ASN A 143 3.28 -10.95 13.42
N PHE A 144 2.74 -10.66 12.24
CA PHE A 144 1.32 -10.51 11.99
C PHE A 144 0.97 -10.89 10.54
N PRO A 145 -0.30 -11.20 10.23
CA PRO A 145 -0.73 -11.54 8.88
C PRO A 145 -0.43 -10.42 7.88
N GLN A 146 -0.19 -10.78 6.60
CA GLN A 146 -0.05 -9.78 5.55
C GLN A 146 -1.30 -8.88 5.53
N PRO A 147 -1.14 -7.54 5.52
CA PRO A 147 -2.28 -6.65 5.48
C PRO A 147 -3.07 -6.79 4.18
N ASN A 148 -4.39 -6.84 4.30
CA ASN A 148 -5.30 -6.76 3.15
C ASN A 148 -5.53 -5.28 2.77
N PRO A 149 -5.35 -4.85 1.51
CA PRO A 149 -5.43 -3.42 1.17
C PRO A 149 -6.76 -2.72 1.53
N PRO A 150 -7.95 -3.28 1.29
CA PRO A 150 -9.21 -2.71 1.78
C PRO A 150 -9.26 -2.52 3.30
N THR A 151 -8.77 -3.49 4.07
CA THR A 151 -8.73 -3.39 5.54
C THR A 151 -7.73 -2.32 5.98
N ALA A 152 -6.56 -2.27 5.35
CA ALA A 152 -5.55 -1.26 5.63
C ALA A 152 -6.08 0.15 5.36
N TYR A 153 -6.75 0.34 4.22
CA TYR A 153 -7.42 1.60 3.89
C TYR A 153 -8.42 2.02 4.98
N GLN A 154 -9.31 1.12 5.37
CA GLN A 154 -10.32 1.43 6.40
C GLN A 154 -9.67 1.82 7.73
N VAL A 155 -8.65 1.08 8.17
CA VAL A 155 -7.91 1.39 9.41
C VAL A 155 -7.30 2.78 9.37
N LEU A 156 -6.68 3.17 8.25
CA LEU A 156 -6.07 4.49 8.11
C LEU A 156 -7.12 5.61 8.08
N CYS A 157 -8.26 5.40 7.42
CA CYS A 157 -9.39 6.34 7.43
C CYS A 157 -10.02 6.48 8.82
N ASP A 158 -10.20 5.36 9.54
CA ASP A 158 -10.69 5.36 10.91
C ASP A 158 -9.74 6.12 11.83
N PHE A 159 -8.43 5.92 11.69
CA PHE A 159 -7.42 6.66 12.43
C PHE A 159 -7.56 8.17 12.18
N LEU A 160 -7.56 8.61 10.92
CA LEU A 160 -7.66 10.03 10.57
C LEU A 160 -8.96 10.65 11.09
N THR A 161 -10.07 9.91 11.02
CA THR A 161 -11.37 10.36 11.52
C THR A 161 -11.36 10.53 13.04
N LYS A 162 -10.80 9.56 13.78
CA LYS A 162 -10.69 9.62 15.25
C LYS A 162 -9.67 10.64 15.73
N ALA A 163 -8.60 10.85 14.98
CA ALA A 163 -7.61 11.91 15.22
C ALA A 163 -8.11 13.32 14.80
N GLU A 164 -9.37 13.45 14.37
CA GLU A 164 -10.00 14.71 13.97
C GLU A 164 -9.33 15.45 12.80
N PHE A 165 -8.84 14.70 11.80
CA PHE A 165 -8.30 15.24 10.54
C PHE A 165 -9.39 15.53 9.49
N GLY A 166 -10.63 15.12 9.74
CA GLY A 166 -11.77 15.25 8.84
C GLY A 166 -12.59 13.97 8.75
N SER A 167 -13.76 14.03 8.12
CA SER A 167 -14.58 12.83 7.84
C SER A 167 -14.19 12.23 6.49
N PHE A 168 -13.76 10.97 6.49
CA PHE A 168 -13.41 10.21 5.30
C PHE A 168 -14.45 9.08 5.11
N ASN A 169 -15.67 9.48 4.70
CA ASN A 169 -16.78 8.57 4.37
C ASN A 169 -16.89 8.35 2.85
#